data_AF-A0A2H6JZ21-F1
#
_entry.id   AF-A0A2H6JZ21-F1
#
_cell.length_a   1.000
_cell.length_b   1.000
_cell.length_c   1.000
_cell.angle_alpha   90.00
_cell.angle_beta   90.00
_cell.angle_gamma   90.00
#
_symmetry.space_group_name_H-M   'P 1'
#
loop_
_entity.id
_entity.type
_entity.pdbx_description
1 polymer ?
#
loop_
_entity_poly.entity_id
_entity_poly.type
_entity_poly.pdbx_seq_one_letter_code
_entity_poly.pdbx_strand_id
1 'polypeptide(L)'
;MDIAKGKFSIESSDSVETRPVKEFESAFLPSCPMCKDYGAELADLSIGSIASPEGYSTVVVRSLMGWGMLRDAVQLGYVEADASLVDKEALKKSIANKKKHAEKRIAAERAGKKAVPGFIPK
;
A
#
# COMPACT_ATOMS: atom_id res chain seq x y z
N MET A 1 -16.63 0.68 2.40
CA MET A 1 -15.66 1.81 2.34
C MET A 1 -14.44 1.32 1.59
N ASP A 2 -13.90 2.12 0.67
CA ASP A 2 -12.73 1.76 -0.15
C ASP A 2 -11.86 2.97 -0.50
N ILE A 3 -10.57 2.76 -0.75
CA ILE A 3 -9.63 3.75 -1.28
C ILE A 3 -8.95 3.21 -2.52
N ALA A 4 -9.38 3.70 -3.68
CA ALA A 4 -8.83 3.31 -4.97
C ALA A 4 -8.70 4.51 -5.90
N LYS A 5 -7.65 4.51 -6.72
CA LYS A 5 -7.44 5.49 -7.81
C LYS A 5 -7.54 6.96 -7.34
N GLY A 6 -7.08 7.25 -6.12
CA GLY A 6 -7.09 8.59 -5.52
C GLY A 6 -8.45 9.06 -5.00
N LYS A 7 -9.42 8.16 -4.89
CA LYS A 7 -10.76 8.40 -4.38
C LYS A 7 -11.00 7.60 -3.10
N PHE A 8 -11.70 8.20 -2.16
CA PHE A 8 -12.23 7.58 -0.97
C PHE A 8 -13.74 7.42 -1.16
N SER A 9 -14.22 6.18 -1.08
CA SER A 9 -15.62 5.83 -1.33
C SER A 9 -16.25 5.20 -0.11
N ILE A 10 -17.47 5.62 0.24
CA ILE A 10 -18.31 4.98 1.25
C ILE A 10 -19.56 4.46 0.55
N GLU A 11 -19.87 3.20 0.80
CA GLU A 11 -21.06 2.54 0.31
C GLU A 11 -21.99 2.29 1.50
N SER A 12 -23.25 2.71 1.33
CA SER A 12 -24.38 2.50 2.24
C SER A 12 -25.45 1.70 1.50
N SER A 13 -26.50 1.24 2.19
CA SER A 13 -27.59 0.49 1.55
C SER A 13 -28.23 1.22 0.38
N ASP A 14 -28.25 2.56 0.43
CA ASP A 14 -29.04 3.39 -0.47
C ASP A 14 -28.18 4.23 -1.42
N SER A 15 -26.87 4.34 -1.18
CA SER A 15 -26.00 5.24 -1.94
C SER A 15 -24.51 4.91 -1.83
N VAL A 16 -23.77 5.33 -2.87
CA VAL A 16 -22.30 5.40 -2.86
C VAL A 16 -21.87 6.86 -2.90
N GLU A 17 -21.16 7.30 -1.88
CA GLU A 17 -20.52 8.61 -1.85
C GLU A 17 -19.03 8.47 -2.15
N THR A 18 -18.50 9.39 -2.95
CA THR A 18 -17.07 9.40 -3.30
C THR A 18 -16.50 10.80 -3.19
N ARG A 19 -15.31 10.91 -2.59
CA ARG A 19 -14.54 12.16 -2.45
C ARG A 19 -13.07 11.94 -2.82
N PRO A 20 -12.36 12.95 -3.34
CA PRO A 20 -10.92 12.90 -3.54
C PRO A 20 -10.17 12.67 -2.22
N VAL A 21 -9.17 11.78 -2.20
CA VAL A 21 -8.35 11.50 -1.00
C VAL A 21 -7.63 12.75 -0.48
N LYS A 22 -7.30 13.69 -1.38
CA LYS A 22 -6.60 14.94 -1.02
C LYS A 22 -7.39 15.83 -0.05
N GLU A 23 -8.72 15.74 -0.05
CA GLU A 23 -9.55 16.51 0.88
C GLU A 23 -9.35 16.08 2.33
N PHE A 24 -8.82 14.86 2.55
CA PHE A 24 -8.59 14.28 3.87
C PHE A 24 -7.14 14.41 4.35
N GLU A 25 -6.28 15.20 3.68
CA GLU A 25 -4.88 15.36 4.09
C GLU A 25 -4.73 15.85 5.53
N SER A 26 -5.66 16.67 6.02
CA SER A 26 -5.70 17.15 7.40
C SER A 26 -5.96 16.06 8.44
N ALA A 27 -6.59 14.96 8.03
CA ALA A 27 -6.87 13.80 8.88
C ALA A 27 -5.70 12.80 8.95
N PHE A 28 -4.65 12.99 8.15
CA PHE A 28 -3.51 12.09 8.17
C PHE A 28 -2.70 12.24 9.45
N LEU A 29 -2.22 11.13 9.99
CA LEU A 29 -1.22 11.18 11.05
C LEU A 29 0.02 11.94 10.55
N PRO A 30 0.64 12.81 11.36
CA PRO A 30 1.76 13.65 10.92
C PRO A 30 2.93 12.88 10.31
N SER A 31 3.12 11.62 10.70
CA SER A 31 4.18 10.73 10.22
C SER A 31 3.87 10.03 8.89
N CYS A 32 2.60 9.83 8.54
CA CYS A 32 2.20 9.08 7.34
C CYS A 32 2.76 9.67 6.03
N PRO A 33 2.77 11.01 5.85
CA PRO A 33 3.37 11.62 4.67
C PRO A 33 4.89 11.50 4.60
N MET A 34 5.56 11.06 5.67
CA MET A 34 7.02 10.82 5.71
C MET A 34 7.40 9.33 5.59
N CYS A 35 6.43 8.42 5.64
CA CYS A 35 6.70 6.99 5.52
C CYS A 35 7.11 6.64 4.08
N LYS A 36 8.27 5.99 3.92
CA LYS A 36 8.76 5.47 2.62
C LYS A 36 8.32 4.05 2.30
N ASP A 37 7.84 3.31 3.30
CA ASP A 37 7.37 1.94 3.09
C ASP A 37 5.94 1.97 2.55
N TYR A 38 5.75 1.34 1.41
CA TYR A 38 4.46 1.20 0.74
C TYR A 38 3.93 -0.23 0.80
N GLY A 39 4.82 -1.20 0.61
CA GLY A 39 4.47 -2.60 0.39
C GLY A 39 4.89 -3.50 1.54
N ALA A 40 4.94 -2.96 2.77
CA ALA A 40 5.38 -3.64 3.98
C ALA A 40 6.67 -4.45 3.71
N GLU A 41 7.75 -3.76 3.35
CA GLU A 41 8.95 -4.38 2.75
C GLU A 41 9.67 -5.37 3.69
N LEU A 42 9.37 -5.32 4.99
CA LEU A 42 9.98 -6.17 6.02
C LEU A 42 9.10 -7.37 6.43
N ALA A 43 7.92 -7.53 5.84
CA ALA A 43 7.03 -8.66 6.15
C ALA A 43 7.43 -9.93 5.36
N ASP A 44 7.10 -11.11 5.89
CA ASP A 44 7.23 -12.37 5.15
C ASP A 44 6.28 -12.42 3.93
N LEU A 45 5.06 -11.90 4.15
CA LEU A 45 3.99 -11.72 3.18
C LEU A 45 3.43 -10.30 3.28
N SER A 46 3.34 -9.63 2.13
CA SER A 46 2.67 -8.33 2.02
C SER A 46 1.45 -8.47 1.11
N ILE A 47 0.28 -8.04 1.56
CA ILE A 47 -0.99 -8.22 0.86
C ILE A 47 -1.68 -6.87 0.65
N GLY A 48 -2.19 -6.61 -0.55
CA GLY A 48 -2.94 -5.38 -0.85
C GLY A 48 -3.76 -5.46 -2.14
N SER A 49 -4.66 -4.51 -2.35
CA SER A 49 -5.60 -4.49 -3.48
C SER A 49 -5.01 -3.96 -4.79
N ILE A 50 -3.89 -3.23 -4.72
CA ILE A 50 -3.30 -2.58 -5.89
C ILE A 50 -2.52 -3.60 -6.71
N ALA A 51 -2.57 -3.42 -8.04
CA ALA A 51 -2.00 -4.32 -9.04
C ALA A 51 -2.72 -5.66 -9.22
N SER A 52 -3.91 -5.84 -8.64
CA SER A 52 -4.79 -6.98 -8.88
C SER A 52 -6.17 -6.52 -9.39
N PRO A 53 -6.91 -7.40 -10.08
CA PRO A 53 -8.31 -7.13 -10.43
C PRO A 53 -9.22 -7.13 -9.19
N GLU A 54 -10.47 -6.69 -9.38
CA GLU A 54 -11.50 -6.75 -8.34
C GLU A 54 -11.75 -8.20 -7.89
N GLY A 55 -11.98 -8.39 -6.59
CA GLY A 55 -12.09 -9.72 -5.99
C GLY A 55 -10.74 -10.41 -5.72
N TYR A 56 -9.62 -9.84 -6.16
CA TYR A 56 -8.28 -10.37 -5.93
C TYR A 56 -7.44 -9.43 -5.06
N SER A 57 -6.41 -10.00 -4.43
CA SER A 57 -5.35 -9.26 -3.76
C SER A 57 -4.00 -9.61 -4.38
N THR A 58 -3.12 -8.61 -4.47
CA THR A 58 -1.71 -8.81 -4.78
C THR A 58 -0.99 -9.27 -3.53
N VAL A 59 -0.29 -10.42 -3.62
CA VAL A 59 0.54 -10.96 -2.54
C VAL A 59 2.01 -10.92 -2.97
N VAL A 60 2.83 -10.22 -2.19
CA VAL A 60 4.30 -10.20 -2.35
C VAL A 60 4.90 -11.11 -1.29
N VAL A 61 5.60 -12.16 -1.75
CA VAL A 61 6.30 -13.11 -0.87
C VAL A 61 7.77 -12.72 -0.79
N ARG A 62 8.32 -12.65 0.43
CA ARG A 62 9.70 -12.21 0.65
C ARG A 62 10.60 -13.25 1.32
N SER A 63 10.05 -14.02 2.26
CA SER A 63 10.82 -15.01 3.01
C SER A 63 10.46 -16.45 2.64
N LEU A 64 11.33 -17.38 3.03
CA LEU A 64 11.08 -18.82 2.90
C LEU A 64 9.85 -19.25 3.70
N MET A 65 9.62 -18.64 4.87
CA MET A 65 8.45 -18.91 5.69
C MET A 65 7.17 -18.44 4.98
N GLY A 66 7.15 -17.21 4.46
CA GLY A 66 6.02 -16.68 3.70
C GLY A 66 5.72 -17.52 2.46
N TRP A 67 6.76 -18.00 1.76
CA TRP A 67 6.59 -18.89 0.62
C TRP A 67 5.94 -20.22 1.01
N GLY A 68 6.39 -20.84 2.10
CA GLY A 68 5.77 -22.03 2.65
C GLY A 68 4.29 -21.82 2.96
N MET A 69 3.96 -20.72 3.65
CA MET A 69 2.58 -20.38 4.01
C MET A 69 1.67 -20.22 2.78
N LEU A 70 2.10 -19.44 1.77
CA LEU A 70 1.29 -19.25 0.56
C LEU A 70 1.12 -20.56 -0.22
N ARG A 71 2.20 -21.33 -0.38
CA ARG A 71 2.16 -22.61 -1.08
C ARG A 71 1.18 -23.57 -0.41
N ASP A 72 1.27 -23.71 0.91
CA ASP A 72 0.42 -24.63 1.66
C ASP A 72 -1.05 -24.18 1.61
N ALA A 73 -1.33 -22.87 1.67
CA ALA A 73 -2.67 -22.32 1.51
C ALA A 73 -3.28 -22.63 0.12
N VAL A 74 -2.47 -22.56 -0.95
CA VAL A 74 -2.90 -22.94 -2.31
C VAL A 74 -3.12 -24.46 -2.40
N GLN A 75 -2.22 -25.27 -1.85
CA GLN A 75 -2.32 -26.74 -1.88
C GLN A 75 -3.53 -27.26 -1.10
N LEU A 76 -3.88 -26.62 0.01
CA LEU A 76 -5.05 -26.95 0.83
C LEU A 76 -6.36 -26.38 0.25
N GLY A 77 -6.30 -25.60 -0.83
CA GLY A 77 -7.48 -25.02 -1.47
C GLY A 77 -8.10 -23.84 -0.71
N TYR A 78 -7.36 -23.20 0.19
CA TYR A 78 -7.85 -22.01 0.90
C TYR A 78 -7.83 -20.76 0.03
N VAL A 79 -6.89 -20.68 -0.91
CA VAL A 79 -6.74 -19.56 -1.84
C VAL A 79 -6.36 -20.06 -3.23
N GLU A 80 -6.75 -19.30 -4.24
CA GLU A 80 -6.24 -19.44 -5.60
C GLU A 80 -5.16 -18.39 -5.85
N ALA A 81 -4.13 -18.75 -6.60
CA ALA A 81 -3.01 -17.85 -6.91
C ALA A 81 -2.69 -17.87 -8.40
N ASP A 82 -2.80 -16.70 -9.03
CA ASP A 82 -2.41 -16.50 -10.42
C ASP A 82 -1.52 -15.25 -10.55
N ALA A 83 -0.23 -15.50 -10.82
CA ALA A 83 0.76 -14.44 -10.97
C ALA A 83 0.58 -13.61 -12.25
N SER A 84 -0.19 -14.09 -13.23
CA SER A 84 -0.46 -13.39 -14.49
C SER A 84 -1.42 -12.21 -14.32
N LEU A 85 -2.25 -12.25 -13.26
CA LEU A 85 -3.20 -11.18 -12.92
C LEU A 85 -2.53 -9.94 -12.30
N VAL A 86 -1.23 -10.01 -11.98
CA VAL A 86 -0.51 -8.95 -11.28
C VAL A 86 0.07 -7.92 -12.25
N ASP A 87 -0.42 -6.69 -12.18
CA ASP A 87 0.16 -5.54 -12.88
C ASP A 87 1.39 -5.00 -12.14
N LYS A 88 2.55 -5.56 -12.48
CA LYS A 88 3.84 -5.20 -11.89
C LYS A 88 4.20 -3.71 -12.10
N GLU A 89 3.78 -3.10 -13.20
CA GLU A 89 4.10 -1.71 -13.50
C GLU A 89 3.26 -0.75 -12.65
N ALA A 90 1.97 -1.05 -12.46
CA ALA A 90 1.12 -0.31 -11.52
C ALA A 90 1.65 -0.38 -10.08
N LEU A 91 2.15 -1.55 -9.65
CA LEU A 91 2.74 -1.73 -8.32
C LEU A 91 4.02 -0.88 -8.17
N LYS A 92 4.96 -0.99 -9.12
CA LYS A 92 6.22 -0.20 -9.12
C LYS A 92 5.94 1.30 -9.08
N LYS A 93 4.97 1.77 -9.88
CA LYS A 93 4.57 3.18 -9.94
C LYS A 93 4.05 3.67 -8.58
N SER A 94 3.23 2.87 -7.91
CA SER A 94 2.67 3.23 -6.60
C SER A 94 3.76 3.31 -5.52
N ILE A 95 4.68 2.35 -5.50
CA ILE A 95 5.85 2.36 -4.61
C ILE A 95 6.70 3.61 -4.85
N ALA A 96 7.04 3.90 -6.11
CA ALA A 96 7.86 5.05 -6.48
C ALA A 96 7.20 6.39 -6.07
N ASN A 97 5.88 6.52 -6.27
CA ASN A 97 5.13 7.70 -5.85
C ASN A 97 5.19 7.90 -4.33
N LYS A 98 4.97 6.83 -3.53
CA LYS A 98 5.05 6.91 -2.07
C LYS A 98 6.43 7.38 -1.61
N LYS A 99 7.51 6.78 -2.13
CA LYS A 99 8.90 7.17 -1.82
C LYS A 99 9.16 8.64 -2.18
N LYS A 100 8.77 9.06 -3.39
CA LYS A 100 8.92 10.46 -3.85
C LYS A 100 8.17 11.47 -2.98
N HIS A 101 6.93 11.17 -2.58
CA HIS A 101 6.15 12.06 -1.71
C HIS A 101 6.75 12.14 -0.29
N ALA A 102 7.20 11.00 0.23
CA ALA A 102 7.86 10.94 1.53
C ALA A 102 9.16 11.76 1.57
N GLU A 103 10.03 11.61 0.57
CA GLU A 103 11.29 12.36 0.49
C GLU A 103 11.05 13.87 0.44
N LYS A 104 10.06 14.32 -0.35
CA LYS A 104 9.67 15.74 -0.39
C LYS A 104 9.22 16.24 0.99
N ARG A 105 8.40 15.46 1.69
CA ARG A 105 7.93 15.84 3.03
C ARG A 105 9.07 15.90 4.03
N ILE A 106 9.93 14.88 4.06
CA ILE A 106 11.09 14.82 4.96
C ILE A 106 12.03 16.01 4.72
N ALA A 107 12.30 16.34 3.45
CA ALA A 107 13.14 17.49 3.10
C ALA A 107 12.54 18.81 3.61
N ALA A 108 11.22 19.00 3.47
CA ALA A 108 10.52 20.19 3.97
C ALA A 108 10.57 20.28 5.50
N GLU A 109 10.34 19.17 6.21
CA GLU A 109 10.37 19.13 7.69
C GLU A 109 11.80 19.38 8.23
N ARG A 110 12.83 18.83 7.57
CA ARG A 110 14.24 19.10 7.88
C ARG A 110 14.61 20.57 7.68
N ALA A 111 14.19 21.18 6.56
CA ALA A 111 14.41 22.61 6.31
C ALA A 111 13.73 23.48 7.38
N GLY A 112 12.56 23.06 7.86
CA GLY A 112 11.85 23.67 8.98
C GLY A 112 12.41 23.36 10.37
N LYS A 113 13.56 22.67 10.48
CA LYS A 113 14.20 22.24 11.74
C LYS A 113 13.29 21.39 12.65
N LYS A 114 12.33 20.68 12.08
CA LYS A 114 11.44 19.78 12.83
C LYS A 114 12.04 18.38 12.94
N ALA A 115 11.64 17.65 13.98
CA ALA A 115 12.08 16.27 14.18
C ALA A 115 11.57 15.38 13.04
N VAL A 116 12.48 14.59 12.47
CA VAL A 116 12.16 13.57 11.46
C VAL A 116 12.59 12.20 11.97
N PRO A 117 11.88 11.11 11.62
CA PRO A 117 12.28 9.77 12.04
C PRO A 117 13.71 9.43 11.59
N GLY A 118 14.52 8.91 12.51
CA GLY A 118 15.93 8.56 12.26
C GLY A 118 16.09 7.30 11.40
N PHE A 119 15.16 6.35 11.52
CA PHE A 119 15.12 5.16 10.69
C PHE A 119 14.02 5.30 9.63
N ILE A 120 14.42 5.26 8.36
CA ILE A 120 13.48 5.15 7.26
C ILE A 120 14.09 4.17 6.25
N PRO A 121 13.55 2.94 6.12
CA PRO A 121 14.07 1.91 5.21
C PRO A 121 14.38 2.52 3.83
N LYS A 122 15.56 2.20 3.27
CA LYS A 122 15.98 2.70 1.96
C LYS A 122 15.12 2.10 0.86
#